data_AF-A0A6V8L0A8-F1
#
_entry.id   AF-A0A6V8L0A8-F1
#
_cell.length_a   1.000
_cell.length_b   1.000
_cell.length_c   1.000
_cell.angle_alpha   90.00
_cell.angle_beta   90.00
_cell.angle_gamma   90.00
#
_symmetry.space_group_name_H-M   'P 1'
#
loop_
_entity.id
_entity.type
_entity.pdbx_description
1 polymer ?
#
loop_
_entity_poly.entity_id
_entity_poly.type
_entity_poly.pdbx_seq_one_letter_code
_entity_poly.pdbx_strand_id
1 'polypeptide(L)'
;MPNERWSAAQVIALAPDASSARAGQGASAATKWESAGWGGDLLWGLCRGSGKHPYQVCVDLSEPAYRCSCPSRKFPCKHALGLMLLWSAGGAPEAEAPDWVDEWHAARAAKPRRAPVKKGQPSEAAAGKRADRVAAGMQELDRWLLDQISHGLAGAERSGYGPYEAMAARLVDAQAPGAANAVRRLGRIAGVGAQWADRLLGELALLRLLVAAYGRVGELPDPLAATVRSRVGIPVPTEEVLAGPPLRDRWHVLGQVELADDRLITRRTWLRGTDSGRFALLLAFAPPGQALPADTVPGTAIDADLCWYPGALPMRAVFAHRHAVLQPGTAPAGAPAIREALAGWTAAVAAEPWCESVPMLLAGVTPTDDRHLVDAAGDAVPLSAGHDEPWWLLAASGAARSRSPASTARPGSVRSPPGPRVDTWPPRPVPAATGAVRCSPPSCCPPHWSAPSAAPSPVRRPTVSGSTGAARRRCWRAPRSRWRTGGPAWCPSPGERRSSRPHRRAPSWSRSRRRTASPSCSPTAACRAAARSPWACWATG
;
A
#
# COMPACT_ATOMS: atom_id res chain seq x y z
N MET A 1 -22.33 -24.85 -10.36
CA MET A 1 -23.07 -23.58 -10.48
C MET A 1 -22.73 -22.96 -11.82
N PRO A 2 -23.69 -22.40 -12.59
CA PRO A 2 -23.33 -21.53 -13.71
C PRO A 2 -22.60 -20.29 -13.19
N ASN A 3 -21.56 -19.85 -13.90
CA ASN A 3 -20.77 -18.69 -13.52
C ASN A 3 -21.61 -17.41 -13.71
N GLU A 4 -21.81 -16.62 -12.65
CA GLU A 4 -22.62 -15.39 -12.76
C GLU A 4 -21.87 -14.36 -13.63
N ARG A 5 -22.49 -13.92 -14.72
CA ARG A 5 -21.86 -13.01 -15.69
C ARG A 5 -21.48 -11.71 -15.01
N TRP A 6 -20.19 -11.34 -15.10
CA TRP A 6 -19.70 -10.11 -14.50
C TRP A 6 -20.44 -8.90 -15.08
N SER A 7 -20.75 -7.92 -14.25
CA SER A 7 -21.29 -6.63 -14.69
C SER A 7 -20.25 -5.82 -15.48
N ALA A 8 -20.71 -4.95 -16.37
CA ALA A 8 -19.82 -4.05 -17.11
C ALA A 8 -18.96 -3.17 -16.18
N ALA A 9 -19.46 -2.83 -14.98
CA ALA A 9 -18.72 -2.10 -13.97
C ALA A 9 -17.50 -2.90 -13.44
N GLN A 10 -17.66 -4.19 -13.15
CA GLN A 10 -16.55 -5.07 -12.75
C GLN A 10 -15.49 -5.18 -13.86
N VAL A 11 -15.91 -5.31 -15.13
CA VAL A 11 -14.98 -5.39 -16.26
C VAL A 11 -14.22 -4.06 -16.46
N ILE A 12 -14.88 -2.91 -16.28
CA ILE A 12 -14.23 -1.60 -16.38
C ILE A 12 -13.26 -1.35 -15.22
N ALA A 13 -13.54 -1.87 -14.01
CA ALA A 13 -12.63 -1.77 -12.88
C ALA A 13 -11.29 -2.52 -13.09
N LEU A 14 -11.22 -3.46 -14.03
CA LEU A 14 -9.99 -4.16 -14.43
C LEU A 14 -9.16 -3.38 -15.46
N ALA A 15 -9.65 -2.27 -16.01
CA ALA A 15 -8.94 -1.53 -17.05
C ALA A 15 -7.70 -0.80 -16.48
N PRO A 16 -6.52 -0.91 -17.14
CA PRO A 16 -5.27 -0.34 -16.59
C PRO A 16 -5.22 1.20 -16.64
N ASP A 17 -6.10 1.83 -17.42
CA ASP A 17 -6.37 3.27 -17.38
C ASP A 17 -7.70 3.60 -18.10
N ALA A 18 -8.23 4.80 -17.86
CA ALA A 18 -9.50 5.26 -18.44
C ALA A 18 -9.51 5.35 -19.98
N SER A 19 -8.34 5.46 -20.63
CA SER A 19 -8.24 5.39 -22.09
C SER A 19 -8.43 3.95 -22.58
N SER A 20 -7.84 2.99 -21.87
CA SER A 20 -7.98 1.56 -22.12
C SER A 20 -9.40 1.06 -21.83
N ALA A 21 -10.06 1.60 -20.80
CA ALA A 21 -11.48 1.36 -20.52
C ALA A 21 -12.38 1.77 -21.71
N ARG A 22 -12.26 3.03 -22.16
CA ARG A 22 -13.01 3.56 -23.32
C ARG A 22 -12.69 2.81 -24.61
N ALA A 23 -11.43 2.44 -24.83
CA ALA A 23 -11.01 1.63 -25.96
C ALA A 23 -11.56 0.19 -25.90
N GLY A 24 -11.78 -0.35 -24.70
CA GLY A 24 -12.43 -1.64 -24.46
C GLY A 24 -13.92 -1.61 -24.76
N GLN A 25 -14.62 -0.55 -24.32
CA GLN A 25 -16.03 -0.30 -24.69
C GLN A 25 -16.18 -0.18 -26.21
N GLY A 26 -15.29 0.55 -26.88
CA GLY A 26 -15.24 0.60 -28.35
C GLY A 26 -14.87 -0.71 -29.06
N ALA A 27 -14.47 -1.74 -28.31
CA ALA A 27 -14.13 -3.08 -28.79
C ALA A 27 -15.16 -4.16 -28.38
N SER A 28 -16.17 -3.85 -27.58
CA SER A 28 -17.19 -4.81 -27.13
C SER A 28 -18.38 -4.95 -28.09
N ALA A 29 -18.42 -4.20 -29.18
CA ALA A 29 -19.43 -4.36 -30.22
C ALA A 29 -19.22 -5.68 -30.97
N ALA A 30 -20.25 -6.53 -31.06
CA ALA A 30 -20.18 -7.87 -31.67
C ALA A 30 -19.61 -7.87 -33.10
N THR A 31 -19.84 -6.80 -33.89
CA THR A 31 -19.29 -6.63 -35.25
C THR A 31 -17.76 -6.53 -35.32
N LYS A 32 -17.08 -6.39 -34.18
CA LYS A 32 -15.61 -6.47 -34.05
C LYS A 32 -15.09 -7.89 -33.85
N TRP A 33 -15.95 -8.89 -33.67
CA TRP A 33 -15.58 -10.27 -33.37
C TRP A 33 -16.02 -11.19 -34.51
N GLU A 34 -15.13 -12.07 -34.96
CA GLU A 34 -15.44 -13.11 -35.94
C GLU A 34 -15.99 -14.36 -35.27
N SER A 35 -15.49 -14.64 -34.07
CA SER A 35 -16.10 -15.53 -33.10
C SER A 35 -15.82 -15.02 -31.69
N ALA A 36 -16.71 -15.37 -30.77
CA ALA A 36 -16.51 -15.25 -29.33
C ALA A 36 -17.21 -16.45 -28.68
N GLY A 37 -16.72 -16.89 -27.53
CA GLY A 37 -17.29 -18.00 -26.78
C GLY A 37 -16.83 -17.99 -25.33
N TRP A 38 -17.52 -18.76 -24.49
CA TRP A 38 -17.12 -19.03 -23.11
C TRP A 38 -17.51 -20.45 -22.70
N GLY A 39 -16.83 -20.95 -21.67
CA GLY A 39 -17.10 -22.25 -21.05
C GLY A 39 -16.41 -22.34 -19.70
N GLY A 40 -17.17 -22.64 -18.64
CA GLY A 40 -16.66 -22.63 -17.25
C GLY A 40 -16.14 -21.24 -16.83
N ASP A 41 -14.83 -21.15 -16.58
CA ASP A 41 -14.11 -19.91 -16.25
C ASP A 41 -13.35 -19.32 -17.45
N LEU A 42 -13.40 -19.94 -18.64
CA LEU A 42 -12.67 -19.49 -19.82
C LEU A 42 -13.55 -18.65 -20.76
N LEU A 43 -12.93 -17.59 -21.30
CA LEU A 43 -13.47 -16.68 -22.30
C LEU A 43 -12.52 -16.66 -23.50
N TRP A 44 -13.02 -16.74 -24.72
CA TRP A 44 -12.19 -16.61 -25.93
C TRP A 44 -12.88 -15.86 -27.06
N GLY A 45 -12.08 -15.32 -27.99
CA GLY A 45 -12.59 -14.73 -29.21
C GLY A 45 -11.52 -14.30 -30.21
N LEU A 46 -11.98 -14.05 -31.44
CA LEU A 46 -11.19 -13.57 -32.57
C LEU A 46 -11.59 -12.13 -32.90
N CYS A 47 -10.84 -11.15 -32.39
CA CYS A 47 -11.11 -9.73 -32.61
C CYS A 47 -10.52 -9.26 -33.94
N ARG A 48 -11.33 -8.65 -34.81
CA ARG A 48 -10.89 -8.02 -36.05
C ARG A 48 -9.88 -6.91 -35.77
N GLY A 49 -8.64 -7.13 -36.20
CA GLY A 49 -7.51 -6.23 -36.01
C GLY A 49 -7.25 -5.32 -37.22
N SER A 50 -6.13 -4.61 -37.19
CA SER A 50 -5.59 -3.86 -38.34
C SER A 50 -4.55 -4.66 -39.13
N GLY A 51 -4.61 -5.99 -39.05
CA GLY A 51 -3.68 -6.92 -39.70
C GLY A 51 -4.42 -8.05 -40.41
N LYS A 52 -3.69 -8.88 -41.16
CA LYS A 52 -4.25 -9.94 -42.02
C LYS A 52 -5.02 -11.05 -41.26
N HIS A 53 -4.78 -11.20 -39.96
CA HIS A 53 -5.42 -12.21 -39.12
C HIS A 53 -6.06 -11.54 -37.89
N PRO A 54 -7.20 -12.04 -37.38
CA PRO A 54 -7.81 -11.53 -36.17
C PRO A 54 -6.89 -11.76 -34.95
N TYR A 55 -7.00 -10.88 -33.96
CA TYR A 55 -6.34 -11.09 -32.68
C TYR A 55 -7.08 -12.16 -31.89
N GLN A 56 -6.41 -13.30 -31.69
CA GLN A 56 -6.74 -14.27 -30.65
C GLN A 56 -6.73 -13.58 -29.28
N VAL A 57 -7.80 -13.79 -28.51
CA VAL A 57 -7.96 -13.32 -27.13
C VAL A 57 -8.42 -14.48 -26.26
N CYS A 58 -7.72 -14.74 -25.15
CA CYS A 58 -8.22 -15.55 -24.05
C CYS A 58 -8.32 -14.69 -22.79
N VAL A 59 -9.33 -14.96 -21.98
CA VAL A 59 -9.43 -14.53 -20.59
C VAL A 59 -9.76 -15.75 -19.73
N ASP A 60 -9.14 -15.82 -18.56
CA ASP A 60 -9.53 -16.72 -17.47
C ASP A 60 -10.14 -15.85 -16.36
N LEU A 61 -11.33 -16.23 -15.91
CA LEU A 61 -12.12 -15.52 -14.90
C LEU A 61 -11.75 -15.94 -13.46
N SER A 62 -11.15 -17.12 -13.26
CA SER A 62 -10.88 -17.70 -11.94
C SER A 62 -9.69 -17.01 -11.24
N GLU A 63 -8.55 -16.90 -11.93
CA GLU A 63 -7.47 -15.96 -11.65
C GLU A 63 -7.39 -14.95 -12.81
N PRO A 64 -7.96 -13.74 -12.70
CA PRO A 64 -8.16 -12.79 -13.81
C PRO A 64 -6.91 -12.53 -14.66
N ALA A 65 -6.77 -13.27 -15.76
CA ALA A 65 -5.55 -13.37 -16.55
C ALA A 65 -5.85 -13.39 -18.06
N TYR A 66 -4.97 -12.78 -18.84
CA TYR A 66 -5.29 -12.32 -20.20
C TYR A 66 -4.19 -12.71 -21.19
N ARG A 67 -4.55 -13.39 -22.29
CA ARG A 67 -3.69 -13.56 -23.48
C ARG A 67 -4.34 -12.80 -24.63
N CYS A 68 -3.56 -12.01 -25.35
CA CYS A 68 -4.00 -11.44 -26.62
C CYS A 68 -2.81 -11.34 -27.59
N SER A 69 -2.98 -11.73 -28.85
CA SER A 69 -1.92 -11.65 -29.86
C SER A 69 -1.67 -10.24 -30.42
N CYS A 70 -2.32 -9.20 -29.88
CA CYS A 70 -2.12 -7.82 -30.30
C CYS A 70 -0.83 -7.19 -29.70
N PRO A 71 -0.21 -6.20 -30.36
CA PRO A 71 1.04 -5.56 -29.91
C PRO A 71 0.86 -4.60 -28.71
N SER A 72 -0.20 -4.75 -27.90
CA SER A 72 -0.42 -3.96 -26.70
C SER A 72 0.56 -4.35 -25.60
N ARG A 73 1.24 -3.36 -25.00
CA ARG A 73 1.98 -3.53 -23.73
C ARG A 73 1.12 -3.28 -22.48
N LYS A 74 -0.16 -2.94 -22.64
CA LYS A 74 -1.14 -2.82 -21.55
C LYS A 74 -1.94 -4.12 -21.42
N PHE A 75 -2.12 -4.56 -20.16
CA PHE A 75 -2.84 -5.77 -19.77
C PHE A 75 -3.76 -5.44 -18.57
N PRO A 76 -5.08 -5.70 -18.62
CA PRO A 76 -5.87 -6.05 -19.81
C PRO A 76 -5.64 -5.10 -21.00
N CYS A 77 -5.59 -5.66 -22.21
CA CYS A 77 -5.61 -4.86 -23.43
C CYS A 77 -7.06 -4.52 -23.81
N LYS A 78 -7.26 -3.57 -24.72
CA LYS A 78 -8.60 -3.18 -25.18
C LYS A 78 -9.43 -4.37 -25.71
N HIS A 79 -8.80 -5.39 -26.31
CA HIS A 79 -9.51 -6.55 -26.83
C HIS A 79 -9.95 -7.51 -25.70
N ALA A 80 -9.14 -7.69 -24.65
CA ALA A 80 -9.53 -8.47 -23.47
C ALA A 80 -10.69 -7.80 -22.71
N LEU A 81 -10.62 -6.47 -22.54
CA LEU A 81 -11.73 -5.68 -22.00
C LEU A 81 -12.98 -5.77 -22.89
N GLY A 82 -12.81 -5.66 -24.21
CA GLY A 82 -13.90 -5.80 -25.19
C GLY A 82 -14.59 -7.16 -25.14
N LEU A 83 -13.83 -8.26 -24.99
CA LEU A 83 -14.39 -9.60 -24.88
C LEU A 83 -15.18 -9.81 -23.59
N MET A 84 -14.62 -9.39 -22.45
CA MET A 84 -15.32 -9.45 -21.17
C MET A 84 -16.59 -8.59 -21.15
N LEU A 85 -16.57 -7.41 -21.79
CA LEU A 85 -17.74 -6.56 -21.95
C LEU A 85 -18.79 -7.16 -22.91
N LEU A 86 -18.36 -7.83 -23.98
CA LEU A 86 -19.25 -8.55 -24.90
C LEU A 86 -19.98 -9.69 -24.17
N TRP A 87 -19.26 -10.50 -23.41
CA TRP A 87 -19.82 -11.57 -22.57
C TRP A 87 -20.72 -11.04 -21.45
N SER A 88 -20.31 -9.95 -20.78
CA SER A 88 -21.12 -9.23 -19.79
C SER A 88 -22.48 -8.81 -20.35
N ALA A 89 -22.51 -8.30 -21.60
CA ALA A 89 -23.72 -7.96 -22.33
C ALA A 89 -24.47 -9.19 -22.93
N GLY A 90 -24.00 -10.42 -22.66
CA GLY A 90 -24.58 -11.65 -23.18
C GLY A 90 -24.29 -11.96 -24.66
N GLY A 91 -23.43 -11.19 -25.31
CA GLY A 91 -23.08 -11.32 -26.74
C GLY A 91 -22.02 -12.38 -27.06
N ALA A 92 -21.66 -13.25 -26.12
CA ALA A 92 -20.81 -14.42 -26.33
C ALA A 92 -21.59 -15.69 -25.94
N PRO A 93 -21.82 -16.64 -26.88
CA PRO A 93 -22.49 -17.91 -26.58
C PRO A 93 -21.61 -18.83 -25.73
N GLU A 94 -22.25 -19.76 -25.01
CA GLU A 94 -21.56 -20.88 -24.39
C GLU A 94 -21.17 -21.89 -25.49
N ALA A 95 -19.92 -22.36 -25.50
CA ALA A 95 -19.37 -23.19 -26.57
C ALA A 95 -18.19 -24.05 -26.08
N GLU A 96 -17.78 -25.02 -26.90
CA GLU A 96 -16.54 -25.77 -26.68
C GLU A 96 -15.31 -24.91 -26.98
N ALA A 97 -14.23 -25.10 -26.22
CA ALA A 97 -13.00 -24.32 -26.35
C ALA A 97 -12.17 -24.80 -27.56
N PRO A 98 -11.71 -23.90 -28.45
CA PRO A 98 -10.77 -24.27 -29.51
C PRO A 98 -9.38 -24.60 -28.97
N ASP A 99 -8.65 -25.52 -29.61
CA ASP A 99 -7.35 -26.07 -29.19
C ASP A 99 -6.36 -25.04 -28.62
N TRP A 100 -6.22 -23.87 -29.28
CA TRP A 100 -5.27 -22.81 -28.87
C TRP A 100 -5.62 -22.12 -27.53
N VAL A 101 -6.85 -22.29 -27.05
CA VAL A 101 -7.34 -21.87 -25.73
C VAL A 101 -7.00 -22.93 -24.68
N ASP A 102 -7.19 -24.21 -24.98
CA ASP A 102 -6.86 -25.31 -24.08
C ASP A 102 -5.34 -25.52 -23.95
N GLU A 103 -4.58 -25.39 -25.03
CA GLU A 103 -3.12 -25.26 -25.01
C GLU A 103 -2.67 -24.14 -24.05
N TRP A 104 -3.36 -23.00 -24.07
CA TRP A 104 -3.03 -21.87 -23.20
C TRP A 104 -3.34 -22.15 -21.73
N HIS A 105 -4.50 -22.76 -21.48
CA HIS A 105 -4.97 -23.09 -20.14
C HIS A 105 -4.10 -24.19 -19.52
N ALA A 106 -3.85 -25.28 -20.25
CA ALA A 106 -2.93 -26.34 -19.85
C ALA A 106 -1.50 -25.82 -19.64
N ALA A 107 -0.98 -24.95 -20.53
CA ALA A 107 0.34 -24.32 -20.36
C ALA A 107 0.38 -23.22 -19.26
N ARG A 108 -0.74 -22.95 -18.59
CA ARG A 108 -0.80 -22.21 -17.32
C ARG A 108 -0.92 -23.14 -16.12
N ALA A 109 -1.78 -24.16 -16.16
CA ALA A 109 -1.87 -25.18 -15.10
C ALA A 109 -0.53 -25.92 -14.89
N ALA A 110 0.18 -26.24 -15.98
CA ALA A 110 1.50 -26.87 -15.95
C ALA A 110 2.65 -25.90 -15.61
N LYS A 111 2.40 -24.59 -15.48
CA LYS A 111 3.38 -23.65 -14.95
C LYS A 111 3.22 -23.57 -13.44
N PRO A 112 4.18 -24.06 -12.63
CA PRO A 112 4.16 -23.70 -11.21
C PRO A 112 4.20 -22.18 -11.09
N ARG A 113 3.35 -21.62 -10.19
CA ARG A 113 3.50 -20.23 -9.73
C ARG A 113 4.98 -20.00 -9.48
N ARG A 114 5.56 -18.93 -10.07
CA ARG A 114 7.00 -18.64 -9.94
C ARG A 114 7.35 -18.50 -8.46
N ALA A 115 7.86 -19.57 -7.87
CA ALA A 115 8.49 -19.53 -6.57
C ALA A 115 9.58 -18.45 -6.62
N PRO A 116 9.79 -17.67 -5.54
CA PRO A 116 10.96 -16.82 -5.47
C PRO A 116 12.20 -17.68 -5.70
N VAL A 117 13.18 -17.16 -6.44
CA VAL A 117 14.39 -17.91 -6.78
C VAL A 117 15.00 -18.44 -5.47
N LYS A 118 15.05 -19.78 -5.33
CA LYS A 118 15.61 -20.45 -4.15
C LYS A 118 17.10 -20.13 -4.02
N LYS A 119 17.39 -18.98 -3.41
CA LYS A 119 18.59 -18.80 -2.60
C LYS A 119 18.47 -19.85 -1.51
N GLY A 120 19.35 -20.86 -1.53
CA GLY A 120 19.37 -21.89 -0.49
C GLY A 120 19.41 -21.23 0.89
N GLN A 121 18.76 -21.85 1.87
CA GLN A 121 18.78 -21.37 3.26
C GLN A 121 20.25 -21.11 3.67
N PRO A 122 20.58 -19.91 4.18
CA PRO A 122 21.92 -19.65 4.67
C PRO A 122 22.27 -20.69 5.74
N SER A 123 23.45 -21.30 5.63
CA SER A 123 23.93 -22.18 6.71
C SER A 123 24.02 -21.40 8.02
N GLU A 124 23.95 -22.09 9.16
CA GLU A 124 23.99 -21.46 10.48
C GLU A 124 25.22 -20.54 10.64
N ALA A 125 26.37 -20.95 10.13
CA ALA A 125 27.59 -20.14 10.08
C ALA A 125 27.49 -18.88 9.19
N ALA A 126 26.62 -18.87 8.18
CA ALA A 126 26.30 -17.69 7.38
C ALA A 126 25.23 -16.80 8.04
N ALA A 127 24.31 -17.39 8.80
CA ALA A 127 23.32 -16.67 9.62
C ALA A 127 23.98 -15.95 10.81
N GLY A 128 24.88 -16.62 11.54
CA GLY A 128 25.71 -16.00 12.59
C GLY A 128 26.52 -14.82 12.05
N LYS A 129 27.29 -15.05 10.98
CA LYS A 129 28.03 -13.98 10.26
C LYS A 129 27.15 -12.88 9.66
N ARG A 130 25.81 -12.99 9.66
CA ARG A 130 24.89 -11.90 9.37
C ARG A 130 24.50 -11.18 10.67
N ALA A 131 24.14 -11.91 11.72
CA ALA A 131 23.85 -11.35 13.04
C ALA A 131 25.03 -10.49 13.56
N ASP A 132 26.26 -10.98 13.46
CA ASP A 132 27.47 -10.24 13.89
C ASP A 132 27.60 -8.88 13.20
N ARG A 133 27.38 -8.84 11.88
CA ARG A 133 27.44 -7.61 11.07
C ARG A 133 26.32 -6.65 11.41
N VAL A 134 25.11 -7.16 11.59
CA VAL A 134 23.96 -6.33 12.00
C VAL A 134 24.21 -5.75 13.39
N ALA A 135 24.69 -6.55 14.36
CA ALA A 135 25.02 -6.09 15.70
C ALA A 135 26.08 -4.98 15.69
N ALA A 136 27.18 -5.16 14.93
CA ALA A 136 28.21 -4.13 14.77
C ALA A 136 27.65 -2.84 14.14
N GLY A 137 26.81 -2.95 13.12
CA GLY A 137 26.14 -1.79 12.49
C GLY A 137 25.19 -1.06 13.44
N MET A 138 24.43 -1.79 14.26
CA MET A 138 23.55 -1.18 15.27
C MET A 138 24.35 -0.51 16.40
N GLN A 139 25.54 -1.03 16.76
CA GLN A 139 26.48 -0.38 17.70
C GLN A 139 27.20 0.84 17.11
N GLU A 140 27.36 0.93 15.78
CA GLU A 140 27.80 2.17 15.12
C GLU A 140 26.68 3.22 15.09
N LEU A 141 25.46 2.78 14.79
CA LEU A 141 24.27 3.62 14.85
C LEU A 141 24.03 4.19 16.27
N ASP A 142 24.24 3.40 17.32
CA ASP A 142 24.07 3.89 18.71
C ASP A 142 24.94 5.12 19.01
N ARG A 143 26.22 5.03 18.65
CA ARG A 143 27.20 6.12 18.84
C ARG A 143 26.82 7.32 18.00
N TRP A 144 26.53 7.13 16.72
CA TRP A 144 26.12 8.21 15.82
C TRP A 144 24.83 8.93 16.27
N LEU A 145 23.86 8.20 16.84
CA LEU A 145 22.64 8.78 17.43
C LEU A 145 22.98 9.64 18.65
N LEU A 146 23.86 9.15 19.54
CA LEU A 146 24.35 9.92 20.69
C LEU A 146 25.14 11.16 20.24
N ASP A 147 25.92 11.06 19.15
CA ASP A 147 26.59 12.20 18.53
C ASP A 147 25.59 13.24 18.02
N GLN A 148 24.49 12.83 17.36
CA GLN A 148 23.47 13.78 16.86
C GLN A 148 22.81 14.58 17.99
N ILE A 149 22.56 13.93 19.13
CA ILE A 149 22.03 14.61 20.32
C ILE A 149 23.08 15.52 20.95
N SER A 150 24.33 15.06 21.07
CA SER A 150 25.42 15.79 21.74
C SER A 150 25.86 17.06 20.99
N HIS A 151 25.77 17.06 19.65
CA HIS A 151 26.04 18.26 18.83
C HIS A 151 24.86 19.25 18.80
N GLY A 152 23.67 18.84 19.28
CA GLY A 152 22.46 19.65 19.28
C GLY A 152 21.74 19.72 17.92
N LEU A 153 20.42 19.53 17.94
CA LEU A 153 19.62 19.45 16.70
C LEU A 153 19.65 20.73 15.86
N ALA A 154 19.96 21.88 16.45
CA ALA A 154 20.13 23.16 15.75
C ALA A 154 21.28 23.17 14.72
N GLY A 155 22.14 22.14 14.67
CA GLY A 155 23.09 21.91 13.57
C GLY A 155 22.48 21.21 12.34
N ALA A 156 21.52 20.31 12.55
CA ALA A 156 21.07 19.32 11.56
C ALA A 156 20.53 19.92 10.25
N GLU A 157 19.81 21.04 10.34
CA GLU A 157 19.30 21.81 9.20
C GLU A 157 20.42 22.28 8.26
N ARG A 158 21.59 22.67 8.80
CA ARG A 158 22.75 23.12 8.00
C ARG A 158 23.60 21.96 7.46
N SER A 159 23.54 20.79 8.10
CA SER A 159 24.29 19.60 7.68
C SER A 159 23.68 18.88 6.46
N GLY A 160 22.37 19.06 6.23
CA GLY A 160 21.66 18.49 5.08
C GLY A 160 21.64 16.96 5.04
N TYR A 161 21.34 16.39 3.87
CA TYR A 161 21.12 14.95 3.68
C TYR A 161 22.38 14.07 3.79
N GLY A 162 23.57 14.66 3.61
CA GLY A 162 24.84 13.92 3.45
C GLY A 162 25.17 12.97 4.61
N PRO A 163 25.18 13.42 5.88
CA PRO A 163 25.49 12.55 7.03
C PRO A 163 24.51 11.38 7.20
N TYR A 164 23.22 11.61 6.90
CA TYR A 164 22.18 10.59 6.99
C TYR A 164 22.38 9.50 5.93
N GLU A 165 22.64 9.85 4.68
CA GLU A 165 22.94 8.85 3.64
C GLU A 165 24.27 8.13 3.88
N ALA A 166 25.29 8.82 4.42
CA ALA A 166 26.56 8.20 4.77
C ALA A 166 26.42 7.11 5.85
N MET A 167 25.59 7.34 6.88
CA MET A 167 25.27 6.30 7.88
C MET A 167 24.33 5.22 7.29
N ALA A 168 23.32 5.62 6.52
CA ALA A 168 22.40 4.66 5.88
C ALA A 168 23.10 3.74 4.87
N ALA A 169 24.20 4.15 4.23
CA ALA A 169 25.05 3.29 3.42
C ALA A 169 25.73 2.21 4.28
N ARG A 170 26.41 2.59 5.37
CA ARG A 170 27.10 1.65 6.27
C ARG A 170 26.14 0.66 6.94
N LEU A 171 24.91 1.09 7.24
CA LEU A 171 23.83 0.19 7.69
C LEU A 171 23.37 -0.81 6.62
N VAL A 172 23.42 -0.48 5.33
CA VAL A 172 23.16 -1.45 4.24
C VAL A 172 24.29 -2.48 4.16
N ASP A 173 25.55 -2.06 4.29
CA ASP A 173 26.71 -2.96 4.29
C ASP A 173 26.74 -3.89 5.52
N ALA A 174 26.34 -3.36 6.68
CA ALA A 174 26.06 -4.12 7.91
C ALA A 174 24.82 -5.03 7.81
N GLN A 175 24.09 -4.99 6.70
CA GLN A 175 22.88 -5.78 6.42
C GLN A 175 21.64 -5.45 7.26
N ALA A 176 21.54 -4.21 7.74
CA ALA A 176 20.42 -3.61 8.47
C ALA A 176 19.61 -2.60 7.61
N PRO A 177 19.01 -3.00 6.47
CA PRO A 177 18.38 -2.08 5.53
C PRO A 177 17.10 -1.39 6.07
N GLY A 178 16.46 -1.96 7.09
CA GLY A 178 15.32 -1.33 7.76
C GLY A 178 15.77 -0.12 8.58
N ALA A 179 16.82 -0.29 9.39
CA ALA A 179 17.47 0.79 10.12
C ALA A 179 18.05 1.85 9.17
N ALA A 180 18.69 1.44 8.06
CA ALA A 180 19.18 2.36 7.03
C ALA A 180 18.07 3.27 6.48
N ASN A 181 16.92 2.70 6.11
CA ASN A 181 15.79 3.47 5.58
C ASN A 181 15.15 4.38 6.65
N ALA A 182 15.19 3.99 7.92
CA ALA A 182 14.78 4.85 9.02
C ALA A 182 15.73 6.06 9.20
N VAL A 183 17.06 5.86 9.09
CA VAL A 183 18.03 6.98 9.07
C VAL A 183 17.80 7.93 7.89
N ARG A 184 17.46 7.41 6.70
CA ARG A 184 17.07 8.25 5.54
C ARG A 184 15.82 9.10 5.79
N ARG A 185 14.88 8.62 6.62
CA ARG A 185 13.66 9.34 7.02
C ARG A 185 14.03 10.61 7.81
N LEU A 186 15.01 10.53 8.72
CA LEU A 186 15.49 11.65 9.54
C LEU A 186 15.96 12.84 8.69
N GLY A 187 16.74 12.58 7.64
CA GLY A 187 17.26 13.63 6.75
C GLY A 187 16.16 14.41 6.01
N ARG A 188 14.98 13.81 5.83
CA ARG A 188 13.78 14.46 5.24
C ARG A 188 12.98 15.29 6.25
N ILE A 189 13.36 15.25 7.54
CA ILE A 189 12.71 15.97 8.64
C ILE A 189 13.55 17.17 9.07
N ALA A 190 14.89 17.03 9.15
CA ALA A 190 15.80 18.11 9.52
C ALA A 190 15.60 19.38 8.67
N GLY A 191 15.27 20.51 9.30
CA GLY A 191 14.97 21.79 8.62
C GLY A 191 13.62 21.86 7.88
N VAL A 192 12.80 20.79 7.85
CA VAL A 192 11.61 20.72 6.98
C VAL A 192 10.31 20.91 7.77
N GLY A 193 9.77 22.13 7.74
CA GLY A 193 8.43 22.49 8.24
C GLY A 193 8.35 22.78 9.74
N ALA A 194 7.13 23.06 10.23
CA ALA A 194 6.90 23.40 11.65
C ALA A 194 7.29 22.24 12.60
N GLN A 195 7.81 22.58 13.78
CA GLN A 195 8.22 21.60 14.83
C GLN A 195 9.16 20.50 14.29
N TRP A 196 10.06 20.86 13.37
CA TRP A 196 10.96 19.88 12.74
C TRP A 196 11.95 19.28 13.74
N ALA A 197 12.42 20.06 14.72
CA ALA A 197 13.33 19.60 15.76
C ALA A 197 12.65 18.57 16.68
N ASP A 198 11.41 18.80 17.08
CA ASP A 198 10.63 17.89 17.94
C ASP A 198 10.33 16.57 17.23
N ARG A 199 9.94 16.64 15.95
CA ARG A 199 9.72 15.47 15.09
C ARG A 199 11.01 14.69 14.85
N LEU A 200 12.14 15.39 14.63
CA LEU A 200 13.46 14.77 14.47
C LEU A 200 13.90 14.07 15.77
N LEU A 201 13.68 14.69 16.93
CA LEU A 201 13.99 14.12 18.24
C LEU A 201 13.18 12.85 18.52
N GLY A 202 11.88 12.86 18.22
CA GLY A 202 11.02 11.68 18.38
C GLY A 202 11.46 10.50 17.51
N GLU A 203 11.83 10.76 16.25
CA GLU A 203 12.32 9.72 15.34
C GLU A 203 13.72 9.21 15.73
N LEU A 204 14.63 10.10 16.17
CA LEU A 204 15.93 9.71 16.75
C LEU A 204 15.73 8.82 18.00
N ALA A 205 14.77 9.14 18.87
CA ALA A 205 14.44 8.33 20.04
C ALA A 205 13.87 6.95 19.65
N LEU A 206 13.00 6.87 18.63
CA LEU A 206 12.49 5.60 18.11
C LEU A 206 13.59 4.73 17.49
N LEU A 207 14.59 5.32 16.81
CA LEU A 207 15.79 4.58 16.38
C LEU A 207 16.64 4.13 17.58
N ARG A 208 16.86 4.99 18.58
CA ARG A 208 17.63 4.64 19.79
C ARG A 208 16.98 3.51 20.59
N LEU A 209 15.66 3.46 20.61
CA LEU A 209 14.85 2.36 21.16
C LEU A 209 15.02 1.07 20.33
N LEU A 210 15.06 1.16 19.00
CA LEU A 210 15.31 0.01 18.12
C LEU A 210 16.71 -0.58 18.32
N VAL A 211 17.72 0.27 18.52
CA VAL A 211 19.09 -0.18 18.85
C VAL A 211 19.13 -0.88 20.20
N ALA A 212 18.52 -0.30 21.24
CA ALA A 212 18.44 -0.92 22.57
C ALA A 212 17.69 -2.28 22.52
N ALA A 213 16.58 -2.35 21.80
CA ALA A 213 15.79 -3.56 21.65
C ALA A 213 16.52 -4.64 20.83
N TYR A 214 17.29 -4.26 19.80
CA TYR A 214 18.11 -5.21 19.05
C TYR A 214 19.26 -5.78 19.90
N GLY A 215 19.93 -4.93 20.70
CA GLY A 215 20.98 -5.36 21.63
C GLY A 215 20.51 -6.38 22.68
N ARG A 216 19.21 -6.40 22.99
CA ARG A 216 18.57 -7.33 23.94
C ARG A 216 17.60 -8.32 23.27
N VAL A 217 17.71 -8.55 21.96
CA VAL A 217 16.70 -9.30 21.17
C VAL A 217 16.52 -10.77 21.57
N GLY A 218 17.43 -11.34 22.37
CA GLY A 218 17.30 -12.67 22.98
C GLY A 218 16.57 -12.69 24.33
N GLU A 219 16.28 -11.53 24.92
CA GLU A 219 15.53 -11.37 26.17
C GLU A 219 14.08 -10.94 25.94
N LEU A 220 13.74 -10.52 24.71
CA LEU A 220 12.40 -10.04 24.36
C LEU A 220 11.45 -11.20 24.08
N PRO A 221 10.15 -11.11 24.43
CA PRO A 221 9.15 -12.07 24.00
C PRO A 221 9.14 -12.25 22.48
N ASP A 222 9.00 -13.48 21.99
CA ASP A 222 9.16 -13.81 20.56
C ASP A 222 8.41 -12.90 19.57
N PRO A 223 7.15 -12.47 19.83
CA PRO A 223 6.46 -11.52 18.94
C PRO A 223 7.20 -10.18 18.83
N LEU A 224 7.68 -9.63 19.95
CA LEU A 224 8.43 -8.38 19.97
C LEU A 224 9.84 -8.55 19.37
N ALA A 225 10.49 -9.69 19.63
CA ALA A 225 11.77 -10.03 19.02
C ALA A 225 11.64 -10.14 17.48
N ALA A 226 10.55 -10.71 16.97
CA ALA A 226 10.23 -10.74 15.54
C ALA A 226 9.98 -9.35 14.95
N THR A 227 9.20 -8.50 15.64
CA THR A 227 9.04 -7.08 15.28
C THR A 227 10.39 -6.38 15.17
N VAL A 228 11.26 -6.50 16.18
CA VAL A 228 12.59 -5.88 16.20
C VAL A 228 13.46 -6.35 15.03
N ARG A 229 13.52 -7.68 14.78
CA ARG A 229 14.24 -8.25 13.62
C ARG A 229 13.70 -7.69 12.29
N SER A 230 12.38 -7.62 12.13
CA SER A 230 11.72 -7.05 10.94
C SER A 230 12.02 -5.56 10.77
N ARG A 231 12.00 -4.76 11.85
CA ARG A 231 12.28 -3.31 11.84
C ARG A 231 13.74 -2.99 11.50
N VAL A 232 14.69 -3.82 11.93
CA VAL A 232 16.10 -3.73 11.51
C VAL A 232 16.29 -4.12 10.03
N GLY A 233 15.36 -4.91 9.46
CA GLY A 233 15.40 -5.36 8.07
C GLY A 233 15.97 -6.76 7.88
N ILE A 234 15.81 -7.63 8.89
CA ILE A 234 16.01 -9.08 8.75
C ILE A 234 14.69 -9.68 8.21
N PRO A 235 14.68 -10.24 6.99
CA PRO A 235 13.46 -10.74 6.39
C PRO A 235 13.09 -12.13 6.93
N VAL A 236 11.80 -12.35 7.18
CA VAL A 236 11.21 -13.69 7.31
C VAL A 236 10.85 -14.19 5.91
N PRO A 237 11.27 -15.41 5.49
CA PRO A 237 10.86 -16.00 4.21
C PRO A 237 9.34 -16.20 4.12
N THR A 238 8.78 -16.06 2.92
CA THR A 238 7.33 -16.30 2.73
C THR A 238 6.99 -17.78 2.93
N GLU A 239 7.93 -18.68 2.64
CA GLU A 239 7.84 -20.12 2.87
C GLU A 239 7.70 -20.47 4.36
N GLU A 240 8.39 -19.73 5.23
CA GLU A 240 8.34 -19.89 6.68
C GLU A 240 6.98 -19.41 7.23
N VAL A 241 6.48 -18.29 6.71
CA VAL A 241 5.13 -17.79 7.03
C VAL A 241 4.04 -18.78 6.56
N LEU A 242 4.19 -19.36 5.37
CA LEU A 242 3.26 -20.35 4.82
C LEU A 242 3.29 -21.70 5.55
N ALA A 243 4.37 -22.00 6.29
CA ALA A 243 4.45 -23.16 7.19
C ALA A 243 3.84 -22.88 8.58
N GLY A 244 3.51 -21.62 8.89
CA GLY A 244 2.77 -21.24 10.10
C GLY A 244 1.28 -21.60 10.03
N PRO A 245 0.57 -21.61 11.17
CA PRO A 245 -0.83 -22.01 11.23
C PRO A 245 -1.73 -21.06 10.41
N PRO A 246 -2.48 -21.57 9.42
CA PRO A 246 -3.43 -20.77 8.66
C PRO A 246 -4.67 -20.44 9.48
N LEU A 247 -5.27 -19.28 9.21
CA LEU A 247 -6.64 -18.96 9.62
C LEU A 247 -7.51 -18.82 8.37
N ARG A 248 -8.52 -19.68 8.25
CA ARG A 248 -9.61 -19.50 7.31
C ARG A 248 -10.60 -18.48 7.84
N ASP A 249 -11.03 -17.56 6.98
CA ASP A 249 -12.11 -16.61 7.26
C ASP A 249 -12.65 -16.08 5.91
N ARG A 250 -13.77 -15.37 5.95
CA ARG A 250 -14.24 -14.54 4.85
C ARG A 250 -13.62 -13.14 4.98
N TRP A 251 -12.59 -12.88 4.18
CA TRP A 251 -11.82 -11.64 4.24
C TRP A 251 -12.47 -10.54 3.40
N HIS A 252 -13.09 -9.56 4.07
CA HIS A 252 -13.59 -8.33 3.43
C HIS A 252 -12.40 -7.43 3.04
N VAL A 253 -12.34 -7.02 1.78
CA VAL A 253 -11.34 -6.08 1.27
C VAL A 253 -11.78 -4.66 1.60
N LEU A 254 -11.16 -4.09 2.63
CA LEU A 254 -11.57 -2.83 3.23
C LEU A 254 -11.10 -1.59 2.46
N GLY A 255 -9.93 -1.68 1.83
CA GLY A 255 -9.34 -0.54 1.13
C GLY A 255 -7.92 -0.80 0.65
N GLN A 256 -7.45 0.06 -0.25
CA GLN A 256 -6.14 -0.02 -0.86
C GLN A 256 -5.43 1.34 -0.86
N VAL A 257 -4.11 1.31 -0.77
CA VAL A 257 -3.23 2.48 -0.94
C VAL A 257 -2.08 2.04 -1.82
N GLU A 258 -1.83 2.78 -2.90
CA GLU A 258 -0.58 2.67 -3.64
C GLU A 258 0.41 3.74 -3.20
N LEU A 259 1.68 3.33 -3.09
CA LEU A 259 2.83 4.16 -2.77
C LEU A 259 3.83 3.96 -3.89
N ALA A 260 4.11 5.00 -4.67
CA ALA A 260 5.15 5.00 -5.67
C ALA A 260 6.43 5.63 -5.08
N ASP A 261 7.54 4.93 -5.26
CA ASP A 261 8.92 5.40 -5.08
C ASP A 261 9.64 5.23 -6.43
N ASP A 262 10.75 5.93 -6.66
CA ASP A 262 11.45 6.04 -7.97
C ASP A 262 11.79 4.68 -8.61
N ARG A 263 11.82 3.62 -7.80
CA ARG A 263 12.26 2.27 -8.18
C ARG A 263 11.20 1.19 -7.94
N LEU A 264 10.07 1.50 -7.30
CA LEU A 264 9.06 0.50 -6.92
C LEU A 264 7.69 1.11 -6.63
N ILE A 265 6.63 0.49 -7.15
CA ILE A 265 5.24 0.74 -6.73
C ILE A 265 4.85 -0.34 -5.72
N THR A 266 4.34 0.06 -4.56
CA THR A 266 3.85 -0.83 -3.50
C THR A 266 2.35 -0.61 -3.29
N ARG A 267 1.53 -1.63 -3.49
CA ARG A 267 0.12 -1.65 -3.07
C ARG A 267 0.01 -2.26 -1.68
N ARG A 268 -0.63 -1.53 -0.77
CA ARG A 268 -1.08 -2.01 0.54
C ARG A 268 -2.57 -2.29 0.44
N THR A 269 -2.99 -3.52 0.73
CA THR A 269 -4.41 -3.90 0.79
C THR A 269 -4.76 -4.29 2.22
N TRP A 270 -5.77 -3.65 2.80
CA TRP A 270 -6.27 -4.02 4.12
C TRP A 270 -7.48 -4.94 3.99
N LEU A 271 -7.46 -6.02 4.76
CA LEU A 271 -8.52 -7.01 4.90
C LEU A 271 -9.02 -7.02 6.35
N ARG A 272 -10.26 -7.49 6.55
CA ARG A 272 -10.74 -7.95 7.85
C ARG A 272 -11.59 -9.21 7.70
N GLY A 273 -11.36 -10.20 8.56
CA GLY A 273 -12.18 -11.40 8.66
C GLY A 273 -13.59 -11.09 9.16
N THR A 274 -14.60 -11.79 8.66
CA THR A 274 -15.98 -11.69 9.14
C THR A 274 -16.09 -12.28 10.53
N ASP A 275 -15.54 -13.48 10.74
CA ASP A 275 -15.83 -14.30 11.92
C ASP A 275 -14.78 -14.12 13.03
N SER A 276 -13.50 -14.00 12.66
CA SER A 276 -12.41 -13.70 13.61
C SER A 276 -12.32 -12.22 13.98
N GLY A 277 -12.95 -11.33 13.21
CA GLY A 277 -12.79 -9.87 13.32
C GLY A 277 -11.34 -9.37 13.10
N ARG A 278 -10.40 -10.25 12.72
CA ARG A 278 -8.97 -9.98 12.65
C ARG A 278 -8.63 -9.13 11.44
N PHE A 279 -7.74 -8.15 11.59
CA PHE A 279 -7.18 -7.40 10.46
C PHE A 279 -6.01 -8.14 9.81
N ALA A 280 -5.91 -8.01 8.48
CA ALA A 280 -4.72 -8.41 7.74
C ALA A 280 -4.29 -7.32 6.73
N LEU A 281 -3.00 -7.28 6.45
CA LEU A 281 -2.36 -6.37 5.51
C LEU A 281 -1.59 -7.20 4.47
N LEU A 282 -2.04 -7.13 3.22
CA LEU A 282 -1.30 -7.68 2.08
C LEU A 282 -0.42 -6.59 1.46
N LEU A 283 0.75 -7.01 0.96
CA LEU A 283 1.68 -6.15 0.24
C LEU A 283 1.93 -6.75 -1.15
N ALA A 284 1.62 -5.99 -2.20
CA ALA A 284 2.01 -6.32 -3.58
C ALA A 284 3.00 -5.27 -4.09
N PHE A 285 3.95 -5.71 -4.93
CA PHE A 285 5.05 -4.90 -5.41
C PHE A 285 5.19 -5.02 -6.93
N ALA A 286 5.40 -3.91 -7.63
CA ALA A 286 5.62 -3.87 -9.06
C ALA A 286 6.71 -2.84 -9.43
N PRO A 287 7.57 -3.10 -10.43
CA PRO A 287 8.43 -2.07 -11.00
C PRO A 287 7.62 -0.89 -11.57
N PRO A 288 8.16 0.35 -11.59
CA PRO A 288 7.50 1.49 -12.21
C PRO A 288 7.03 1.20 -13.64
N GLY A 289 5.76 1.50 -13.92
CA GLY A 289 5.14 1.23 -15.22
C GLY A 289 4.66 -0.22 -15.45
N GLN A 290 4.78 -1.12 -14.45
CA GLN A 290 4.12 -2.42 -14.46
C GLN A 290 2.86 -2.39 -13.58
N ALA A 291 1.83 -3.15 -13.99
CA ALA A 291 0.59 -3.24 -13.24
C ALA A 291 0.75 -4.13 -11.99
N LEU A 292 0.12 -3.71 -10.89
CA LEU A 292 -0.03 -4.50 -9.67
C LEU A 292 -1.19 -5.51 -9.82
N PRO A 293 -1.12 -6.71 -9.20
CA PRO A 293 -2.19 -7.70 -9.24
C PRO A 293 -3.56 -7.11 -8.83
N ALA A 294 -4.57 -7.28 -9.68
CA ALA A 294 -5.97 -6.88 -9.44
C ALA A 294 -6.77 -7.98 -8.69
N ASP A 295 -6.06 -8.80 -7.91
CA ASP A 295 -6.54 -10.02 -7.27
C ASP A 295 -7.28 -9.79 -5.92
N THR A 296 -7.39 -8.53 -5.53
CA THR A 296 -8.12 -7.99 -4.39
C THR A 296 -8.67 -6.61 -4.76
N VAL A 297 -9.94 -6.31 -4.47
CA VAL A 297 -10.61 -5.05 -4.87
C VAL A 297 -11.45 -4.52 -3.69
N PRO A 298 -11.34 -3.25 -3.27
CA PRO A 298 -12.14 -2.71 -2.16
C PRO A 298 -13.66 -2.92 -2.34
N GLY A 299 -14.36 -3.29 -1.28
CA GLY A 299 -15.80 -3.61 -1.31
C GLY A 299 -16.14 -5.05 -1.71
N THR A 300 -15.16 -5.92 -1.89
CA THR A 300 -15.34 -7.37 -2.14
C THR A 300 -14.98 -8.21 -0.92
N ALA A 301 -15.25 -9.52 -0.97
CA ALA A 301 -14.83 -10.50 0.03
C ALA A 301 -14.30 -11.79 -0.60
N ILE A 302 -13.39 -12.49 0.09
CA ILE A 302 -12.76 -13.75 -0.35
C ILE A 302 -12.80 -14.76 0.81
N ASP A 303 -13.29 -15.97 0.57
CA ASP A 303 -13.04 -17.12 1.46
C ASP A 303 -11.62 -17.66 1.22
N ALA A 304 -10.75 -17.53 2.21
CA ALA A 304 -9.33 -17.84 2.06
C ALA A 304 -8.62 -18.16 3.37
N ASP A 305 -7.54 -18.93 3.25
CA ASP A 305 -6.59 -19.20 4.32
C ASP A 305 -5.48 -18.15 4.27
N LEU A 306 -5.29 -17.41 5.37
CA LEU A 306 -4.17 -16.48 5.54
C LEU A 306 -3.17 -17.00 6.57
N CYS A 307 -1.89 -16.72 6.35
CA CYS A 307 -0.82 -16.84 7.36
C CYS A 307 -0.16 -15.47 7.58
N TRP A 308 0.25 -15.17 8.82
CA TRP A 308 0.81 -13.87 9.20
C TRP A 308 2.32 -13.93 9.42
N TYR A 309 3.00 -12.85 9.04
CA TYR A 309 4.39 -12.61 9.47
C TYR A 309 4.41 -12.40 10.98
N PRO A 310 5.39 -12.99 11.70
CA PRO A 310 5.50 -12.84 13.15
C PRO A 310 5.87 -11.40 13.53
N GLY A 311 5.31 -10.93 14.66
CA GLY A 311 5.46 -9.58 15.17
C GLY A 311 4.55 -9.36 16.39
N ALA A 312 4.80 -8.30 17.17
CA ALA A 312 4.00 -7.92 18.33
C ALA A 312 2.58 -7.48 17.93
N LEU A 313 2.44 -6.76 16.81
CA LEU A 313 1.17 -6.65 16.08
C LEU A 313 1.26 -7.36 14.71
N PRO A 314 0.92 -8.66 14.62
CA PRO A 314 1.00 -9.42 13.39
C PRO A 314 -0.17 -9.03 12.46
N MET A 315 -0.01 -7.91 11.74
CA MET A 315 -0.93 -7.45 10.70
C MET A 315 -0.59 -8.00 9.31
N ARG A 316 0.69 -8.04 8.94
CA ARG A 316 1.11 -8.41 7.58
C ARG A 316 0.84 -9.90 7.35
N ALA A 317 0.20 -10.24 6.22
CA ALA A 317 -0.19 -11.60 5.88
C ALA A 317 0.15 -11.98 4.43
N VAL A 318 -0.01 -13.27 4.13
CA VAL A 318 -0.03 -13.85 2.78
C VAL A 318 -1.20 -14.82 2.64
N PHE A 319 -1.70 -15.00 1.43
CA PHE A 319 -2.62 -16.10 1.11
C PHE A 319 -1.86 -17.42 1.09
N ALA A 320 -2.30 -18.38 1.92
CA ALA A 320 -1.92 -19.78 1.81
C ALA A 320 -2.78 -20.50 0.77
N HIS A 321 -4.10 -20.32 0.84
CA HIS A 321 -5.07 -20.87 -0.11
C HIS A 321 -6.23 -19.90 -0.34
N ARG A 322 -7.00 -20.08 -1.42
CA ARG A 322 -8.25 -19.37 -1.69
C ARG A 322 -9.31 -20.40 -2.07
N HIS A 323 -10.41 -20.42 -1.32
CA HIS A 323 -11.50 -21.40 -1.50
C HIS A 323 -12.58 -20.91 -2.45
N ALA A 324 -12.63 -19.60 -2.76
CA ALA A 324 -13.62 -19.01 -3.65
C ALA A 324 -13.07 -17.85 -4.50
N VAL A 325 -13.70 -17.64 -5.66
CA VAL A 325 -13.53 -16.43 -6.50
C VAL A 325 -14.07 -15.20 -5.77
N LEU A 326 -13.51 -14.03 -6.08
CA LEU A 326 -13.83 -12.73 -5.49
C LEU A 326 -15.34 -12.40 -5.54
N GLN A 327 -16.00 -12.30 -4.37
CA GLN A 327 -17.44 -12.01 -4.27
C GLN A 327 -17.72 -10.55 -3.88
N PRO A 328 -18.89 -9.98 -4.22
CA PRO A 328 -19.37 -8.75 -3.59
C PRO A 328 -19.37 -8.84 -2.06
N GLY A 329 -18.84 -7.83 -1.39
CA GLY A 329 -18.78 -7.75 0.07
C GLY A 329 -20.02 -7.09 0.65
N THR A 330 -20.54 -7.63 1.75
CA THR A 330 -21.42 -6.86 2.64
C THR A 330 -20.58 -5.86 3.47
N ALA A 331 -21.24 -4.88 4.08
CA ALA A 331 -20.57 -4.01 5.05
C ALA A 331 -20.05 -4.84 6.24
N PRO A 332 -18.78 -4.67 6.68
CA PRO A 332 -18.23 -5.44 7.78
C PRO A 332 -18.92 -5.09 9.11
N ALA A 333 -19.33 -6.13 9.84
CA ALA A 333 -19.98 -6.06 11.14
C ALA A 333 -18.97 -5.87 12.29
N GLY A 334 -19.45 -5.57 13.50
CA GLY A 334 -18.59 -5.42 14.68
C GLY A 334 -17.55 -4.31 14.51
N ALA A 335 -18.00 -3.13 14.07
CA ALA A 335 -17.18 -1.92 14.00
C ALA A 335 -17.38 -1.12 15.31
N PRO A 336 -16.31 -0.79 16.06
CA PRO A 336 -16.41 -0.03 17.31
C PRO A 336 -16.83 1.44 17.13
N ALA A 337 -17.18 2.06 18.26
CA ALA A 337 -17.27 3.53 18.40
C ALA A 337 -15.86 4.16 18.44
N ILE A 338 -15.76 5.49 18.27
CA ILE A 338 -14.46 6.17 18.14
C ILE A 338 -13.57 5.96 19.37
N ARG A 339 -14.13 6.08 20.58
CA ARG A 339 -13.36 5.95 21.83
C ARG A 339 -12.77 4.56 22.04
N GLU A 340 -13.53 3.51 21.75
CA GLU A 340 -13.07 2.12 21.80
C GLU A 340 -12.00 1.86 20.73
N ALA A 341 -12.21 2.37 19.51
CA ALA A 341 -11.24 2.26 18.43
C ALA A 341 -9.90 2.96 18.76
N LEU A 342 -9.95 4.12 19.43
CA LEU A 342 -8.77 4.85 19.93
C LEU A 342 -8.07 4.13 21.09
N ALA A 343 -8.81 3.44 21.96
CA ALA A 343 -8.23 2.56 22.97
C ALA A 343 -7.46 1.39 22.31
N GLY A 344 -8.04 0.78 21.26
CA GLY A 344 -7.36 -0.22 20.42
C GLY A 344 -6.10 0.30 19.73
N TRP A 345 -6.11 1.56 19.25
CA TRP A 345 -4.91 2.21 18.71
C TRP A 345 -3.83 2.42 19.79
N THR A 346 -4.22 2.85 21.00
CA THR A 346 -3.29 3.04 22.13
C THR A 346 -2.65 1.72 22.53
N ALA A 347 -3.44 0.64 22.64
CA ALA A 347 -2.93 -0.70 22.92
C ALA A 347 -1.97 -1.21 21.82
N ALA A 348 -2.27 -0.91 20.56
CA ALA A 348 -1.41 -1.25 19.42
C ALA A 348 -0.05 -0.52 19.45
N VAL A 349 -0.03 0.76 19.83
CA VAL A 349 1.22 1.53 19.98
C VAL A 349 2.01 1.07 21.22
N ALA A 350 1.34 0.70 22.31
CA ALA A 350 2.00 0.14 23.49
C ALA A 350 2.68 -1.21 23.20
N ALA A 351 2.06 -2.06 22.38
CA ALA A 351 2.61 -3.36 21.98
C ALA A 351 3.68 -3.27 20.88
N GLU A 352 3.57 -2.31 19.94
CA GLU A 352 4.61 -2.02 18.95
C GLU A 352 4.88 -0.49 18.85
N PRO A 353 5.85 0.04 19.61
CA PRO A 353 6.15 1.48 19.67
C PRO A 353 6.50 2.13 18.32
N TRP A 354 6.97 1.35 17.35
CA TRP A 354 7.29 1.83 16.00
C TRP A 354 6.07 1.85 15.04
N CYS A 355 4.86 1.54 15.52
CA CYS A 355 3.66 1.41 14.69
C CYS A 355 3.14 2.79 14.22
N GLU A 356 3.64 3.25 13.05
CA GLU A 356 3.19 4.51 12.43
C GLU A 356 1.68 4.56 12.16
N SER A 357 1.02 3.41 11.94
CA SER A 357 -0.39 3.37 11.55
C SER A 357 -1.10 2.05 11.81
N VAL A 358 -2.33 2.12 12.31
CA VAL A 358 -3.21 0.97 12.61
C VAL A 358 -4.49 1.08 11.77
N PRO A 359 -4.99 0.00 11.13
CA PRO A 359 -6.30 0.02 10.50
C PRO A 359 -7.41 0.12 11.55
N MET A 360 -8.41 0.98 11.30
CA MET A 360 -9.55 1.21 12.18
C MET A 360 -10.84 1.17 11.35
N LEU A 361 -11.86 0.52 11.91
CA LEU A 361 -13.20 0.41 11.33
C LEU A 361 -14.16 1.09 12.32
N LEU A 362 -14.99 2.03 11.86
CA LEU A 362 -15.81 2.87 12.74
C LEU A 362 -17.30 2.73 12.43
N ALA A 363 -18.14 2.49 13.43
CA ALA A 363 -19.59 2.44 13.27
C ALA A 363 -20.26 3.82 13.41
N GLY A 364 -21.26 4.09 12.58
CA GLY A 364 -22.25 5.16 12.81
C GLY A 364 -21.71 6.59 12.75
N VAL A 365 -20.50 6.80 12.23
CA VAL A 365 -19.84 8.11 12.14
C VAL A 365 -20.40 8.97 11.01
N THR A 366 -20.43 10.27 11.24
CA THR A 366 -20.79 11.31 10.26
C THR A 366 -19.56 12.18 9.99
N PRO A 367 -19.17 12.41 8.73
CA PRO A 367 -18.14 13.40 8.41
C PRO A 367 -18.67 14.83 8.61
N THR A 368 -17.83 15.74 9.11
CA THR A 368 -18.12 17.17 9.27
C THR A 368 -17.31 18.02 8.30
N ASP A 369 -17.78 19.25 8.03
CA ASP A 369 -17.10 20.22 7.16
C ASP A 369 -15.72 20.63 7.72
N ASP A 370 -15.58 20.66 9.06
CA ASP A 370 -14.32 20.82 9.79
C ASP A 370 -13.37 19.61 9.67
N ARG A 371 -13.64 18.68 8.74
CA ARG A 371 -12.84 17.50 8.41
C ARG A 371 -12.67 16.52 9.57
N HIS A 372 -13.69 16.33 10.40
CA HIS A 372 -13.70 15.28 11.42
C HIS A 372 -14.68 14.16 11.05
N LEU A 373 -14.47 12.96 11.58
CA LEU A 373 -15.51 11.94 11.73
C LEU A 373 -16.01 12.02 13.17
N VAL A 374 -17.33 12.16 13.38
CA VAL A 374 -17.97 12.26 14.69
C VAL A 374 -18.97 11.11 14.85
N ASP A 375 -18.96 10.42 15.99
CA ASP A 375 -19.89 9.31 16.27
C ASP A 375 -21.16 9.75 17.03
N ALA A 376 -21.97 8.78 17.47
CA ALA A 376 -23.23 9.04 18.17
C ALA A 376 -23.06 9.57 19.60
N ALA A 377 -21.87 9.43 20.22
CA ALA A 377 -21.55 9.97 21.54
C ALA A 377 -20.90 11.37 21.47
N GLY A 378 -20.60 11.87 20.27
CA GLY A 378 -19.88 13.13 20.06
C GLY A 378 -18.36 13.01 20.16
N ASP A 379 -17.81 11.79 20.30
CA ASP A 379 -16.37 11.57 20.11
C ASP A 379 -16.00 11.86 18.65
N ALA A 380 -14.83 12.47 18.45
CA ALA A 380 -14.39 12.98 17.15
C ALA A 380 -12.95 12.57 16.83
N VAL A 381 -12.68 12.26 15.55
CA VAL A 381 -11.31 12.07 15.01
C VAL A 381 -11.09 12.88 13.74
N PRO A 382 -9.97 13.64 13.62
CA PRO A 382 -9.68 14.44 12.44
C PRO A 382 -9.25 13.56 11.25
N LEU A 383 -9.73 13.90 10.06
CA LEU A 383 -9.27 13.33 8.79
C LEU A 383 -7.88 13.89 8.42
N SER A 384 -7.01 13.06 7.87
CA SER A 384 -5.65 13.48 7.50
C SER A 384 -5.65 14.47 6.32
N ALA A 385 -4.90 15.57 6.46
CA ALA A 385 -4.63 16.53 5.38
C ALA A 385 -4.10 15.83 4.10
N GLY A 386 -4.46 16.37 2.93
CA GLY A 386 -4.30 15.68 1.63
C GLY A 386 -5.52 14.87 1.21
N HIS A 387 -6.54 14.74 2.07
CA HIS A 387 -7.92 14.46 1.67
C HIS A 387 -8.74 15.76 1.77
N ASP A 388 -8.29 16.78 1.05
CA ASP A 388 -8.74 18.18 1.23
C ASP A 388 -10.17 18.44 0.75
N GLU A 389 -10.79 17.43 0.12
CA GLU A 389 -12.17 17.39 -0.32
C GLU A 389 -12.86 16.10 0.16
N PRO A 390 -13.55 16.09 1.32
CA PRO A 390 -14.24 14.92 1.85
C PRO A 390 -15.62 14.65 1.20
N TRP A 391 -15.97 15.36 0.11
CA TRP A 391 -17.28 15.20 -0.55
C TRP A 391 -17.57 13.77 -1.02
N TRP A 392 -16.55 12.96 -1.28
CA TRP A 392 -16.73 11.55 -1.63
C TRP A 392 -17.23 10.69 -0.46
N LEU A 393 -16.91 11.05 0.79
CA LEU A 393 -17.49 10.42 1.98
C LEU A 393 -18.95 10.84 2.17
N LEU A 394 -19.26 12.13 2.00
CA LEU A 394 -20.62 12.67 2.08
C LEU A 394 -21.54 12.11 0.99
N ALA A 395 -21.03 11.96 -0.23
CA ALA A 395 -21.73 11.35 -1.35
C ALA A 395 -21.93 9.84 -1.16
N ALA A 396 -20.90 9.11 -0.69
CA ALA A 396 -21.01 7.68 -0.39
C ALA A 396 -21.92 7.39 0.81
N SER A 397 -22.06 8.32 1.77
CA SER A 397 -23.00 8.20 2.88
C SER A 397 -24.41 8.72 2.57
N GLY A 398 -24.61 9.37 1.41
CA GLY A 398 -25.89 9.97 1.02
C GLY A 398 -26.40 11.03 2.00
N ALA A 399 -25.49 11.77 2.66
CA ALA A 399 -25.75 12.64 3.81
C ALA A 399 -26.37 11.96 5.05
N ALA A 400 -26.49 10.63 5.08
CA ALA A 400 -26.84 9.85 6.26
C ALA A 400 -25.58 9.47 7.08
N ARG A 401 -25.78 8.97 8.31
CA ARG A 401 -24.71 8.39 9.13
C ARG A 401 -24.05 7.23 8.38
N SER A 402 -22.74 7.29 8.17
CA SER A 402 -22.03 6.26 7.43
C SER A 402 -21.94 4.96 8.24
N ARG A 403 -22.22 3.82 7.59
CA ARG A 403 -22.04 2.50 8.20
C ARG A 403 -20.70 1.91 7.74
N SER A 404 -19.75 1.85 8.66
CA SER A 404 -18.46 1.17 8.51
C SER A 404 -17.48 1.73 7.44
N PRO A 405 -17.14 3.04 7.42
CA PRO A 405 -15.92 3.48 6.76
C PRO A 405 -14.70 2.78 7.40
N ALA A 406 -13.92 2.09 6.57
CA ALA A 406 -12.61 1.58 6.95
C ALA A 406 -11.54 2.66 6.73
N SER A 407 -10.59 2.74 7.64
CA SER A 407 -9.60 3.82 7.70
C SER A 407 -8.26 3.32 8.28
N THR A 408 -7.25 4.18 8.28
CA THR A 408 -5.95 3.94 8.91
C THR A 408 -5.56 5.14 9.78
N ALA A 409 -5.54 4.98 11.10
CA ALA A 409 -5.10 6.05 11.98
C ALA A 409 -3.57 6.16 12.03
N ARG A 410 -3.11 7.38 12.27
CA ARG A 410 -1.75 7.80 12.59
C ARG A 410 -1.82 8.73 13.82
N PRO A 411 -0.70 9.02 14.51
CA PRO A 411 -0.67 10.10 15.48
C PRO A 411 -1.29 11.39 14.91
N GLY A 412 -2.33 11.90 15.57
CA GLY A 412 -3.03 13.14 15.20
C GLY A 412 -3.91 13.10 13.93
N SER A 413 -4.12 11.97 13.24
CA SER A 413 -5.07 11.92 12.11
C SER A 413 -5.52 10.52 11.68
N VAL A 414 -6.76 10.44 11.18
CA VAL A 414 -7.31 9.26 10.50
C VAL A 414 -7.21 9.45 8.99
N ARG A 415 -6.41 8.61 8.34
CA ARG A 415 -6.29 8.55 6.88
C ARG A 415 -7.19 7.46 6.32
N SER A 416 -8.26 7.84 5.65
CA SER A 416 -9.03 6.90 4.83
C SER A 416 -8.16 6.36 3.69
N PRO A 417 -8.27 5.07 3.31
CA PRO A 417 -7.73 4.62 2.04
C PRO A 417 -8.41 5.42 0.91
N PRO A 418 -7.69 5.83 -0.14
CA PRO A 418 -8.31 6.41 -1.33
C PRO A 418 -9.21 5.35 -1.97
N GLY A 419 -10.52 5.50 -1.81
CA GLY A 419 -11.48 4.66 -2.51
C GLY A 419 -11.35 4.85 -4.03
N PRO A 420 -11.59 3.80 -4.85
CA PRO A 420 -11.93 4.04 -6.24
C PRO A 420 -13.15 4.97 -6.31
N ARG A 421 -13.21 5.84 -7.34
CA ARG A 421 -14.42 6.63 -7.60
C ARG A 421 -15.53 5.69 -8.07
N VAL A 422 -16.37 5.25 -7.13
CA VAL A 422 -17.54 4.41 -7.40
C VAL A 422 -18.78 5.27 -7.32
N ASP A 423 -19.38 5.55 -8.48
CA ASP A 423 -20.70 6.12 -8.54
C ASP A 423 -21.72 5.09 -8.04
N THR A 424 -22.45 5.44 -6.98
CA THR A 424 -23.55 4.67 -6.35
C THR A 424 -23.19 3.33 -5.68
N TRP A 425 -23.37 3.27 -4.36
CA TRP A 425 -23.94 2.08 -3.74
C TRP A 425 -25.47 2.13 -3.99
N PRO A 426 -26.09 1.16 -4.65
CA PRO A 426 -27.53 1.23 -4.95
C PRO A 426 -28.35 1.10 -3.66
N PRO A 427 -29.23 2.05 -3.32
CA PRO A 427 -30.15 1.88 -2.20
C PRO A 427 -31.14 0.76 -2.53
N ARG A 428 -31.25 -0.24 -1.64
CA ARG A 428 -32.35 -1.20 -1.72
C ARG A 428 -33.68 -0.48 -1.49
N PRO A 429 -34.74 -0.79 -2.26
CA PRO A 429 -36.05 -0.19 -2.02
C PRO A 429 -36.57 -0.60 -0.63
N VAL A 430 -37.03 0.39 0.14
CA VAL A 430 -37.78 0.16 1.37
C VAL A 430 -39.20 -0.27 0.98
N PRO A 431 -39.75 -1.37 1.52
CA PRO A 431 -41.14 -1.73 1.26
C PRO A 431 -42.05 -0.62 1.80
N ALA A 432 -43.02 -0.19 0.99
CA ALA A 432 -43.91 0.90 1.35
C ALA A 432 -44.80 0.52 2.54
N ALA A 433 -44.59 1.16 3.69
CA ALA A 433 -45.43 0.99 4.86
C ALA A 433 -46.80 1.66 4.64
N THR A 434 -47.80 0.86 4.30
CA THR A 434 -49.20 1.28 4.31
C THR A 434 -49.64 1.54 5.76
N GLY A 435 -49.81 2.82 6.11
CA GLY A 435 -50.17 3.21 7.47
C GLY A 435 -50.49 4.69 7.58
N ALA A 436 -51.61 5.12 6.98
CA ALA A 436 -52.05 6.51 7.05
C ALA A 436 -52.68 6.81 8.43
N VAL A 437 -52.05 7.68 9.21
CA VAL A 437 -52.65 8.31 10.39
C VAL A 437 -52.82 9.80 10.10
N ARG A 438 -54.06 10.29 10.20
CA ARG A 438 -54.40 11.71 10.02
C ARG A 438 -54.26 12.46 11.34
N CYS A 439 -53.68 13.65 11.27
CA CYS A 439 -54.15 14.82 12.03
C CYS A 439 -54.10 16.04 11.11
N SER A 440 -54.96 17.02 11.35
CA SER A 440 -55.12 18.23 10.54
C SER A 440 -55.23 19.46 11.49
N PRO A 441 -55.31 20.72 11.04
CA PRO A 441 -54.45 21.77 11.59
C PRO A 441 -55.21 22.74 12.53
N PRO A 442 -54.63 23.91 12.79
CA PRO A 442 -55.39 25.13 12.51
C PRO A 442 -54.72 26.06 11.49
N SER A 443 -55.54 26.88 10.84
CA SER A 443 -55.20 27.83 9.78
C SER A 443 -55.23 29.29 10.25
N CYS A 444 -54.41 30.17 9.66
CA CYS A 444 -54.75 31.58 9.44
C CYS A 444 -53.78 32.25 8.43
N CYS A 445 -54.30 33.09 7.52
CA CYS A 445 -53.56 33.80 6.44
C CYS A 445 -54.33 35.06 5.99
N PRO A 446 -53.77 35.98 5.18
CA PRO A 446 -52.37 36.38 4.98
C PRO A 446 -52.11 37.81 5.56
N PRO A 447 -52.25 39.01 4.90
CA PRO A 447 -52.19 39.44 3.48
C PRO A 447 -51.18 40.59 3.15
N HIS A 448 -50.40 40.41 2.07
CA HIS A 448 -49.91 41.38 1.05
C HIS A 448 -49.19 42.73 1.36
N TRP A 449 -48.40 43.16 0.35
CA TRP A 449 -47.99 44.53 -0.05
C TRP A 449 -46.73 45.22 0.56
N SER A 450 -45.64 45.14 -0.23
CA SER A 450 -44.66 46.19 -0.59
C SER A 450 -43.58 46.73 0.38
N ALA A 451 -42.50 47.20 -0.27
CA ALA A 451 -41.37 48.01 0.23
C ALA A 451 -41.52 49.47 -0.35
N PRO A 452 -40.57 50.45 -0.22
CA PRO A 452 -39.21 50.37 0.34
C PRO A 452 -38.71 51.60 1.17
N SER A 453 -37.42 51.55 1.56
CA SER A 453 -36.46 52.67 1.72
C SER A 453 -36.73 53.86 2.66
N ALA A 454 -35.81 54.09 3.63
CA ALA A 454 -35.31 55.43 3.98
C ALA A 454 -33.96 55.39 4.74
N ALA A 455 -33.09 56.36 4.49
CA ALA A 455 -31.92 56.74 5.31
C ALA A 455 -31.56 58.22 5.02
N PRO A 456 -30.94 58.95 5.98
CA PRO A 456 -30.08 60.08 5.58
C PRO A 456 -28.81 60.31 6.44
N SER A 457 -27.65 60.40 5.77
CA SER A 457 -26.87 61.64 5.44
C SER A 457 -26.74 62.80 6.48
N PRO A 458 -25.75 63.75 6.34
CA PRO A 458 -24.80 64.03 5.24
C PRO A 458 -23.35 63.57 5.57
N VAL A 459 -22.17 64.13 5.20
CA VAL A 459 -21.59 65.36 4.55
C VAL A 459 -20.22 64.91 3.89
N ARG A 460 -19.56 65.43 2.85
CA ARG A 460 -19.41 66.73 2.10
C ARG A 460 -18.68 67.82 2.91
N ARG A 461 -17.74 68.66 2.41
CA ARG A 461 -17.05 68.96 1.11
C ARG A 461 -15.77 69.79 1.48
N PRO A 462 -14.86 70.28 0.59
CA PRO A 462 -14.54 70.03 -0.84
C PRO A 462 -13.21 69.22 -0.97
N THR A 463 -12.12 69.43 -1.76
CA THR A 463 -11.62 70.45 -2.74
C THR A 463 -10.66 69.80 -3.79
N VAL A 464 -9.78 70.57 -4.48
CA VAL A 464 -9.07 70.16 -5.74
C VAL A 464 -7.69 70.84 -5.89
N SER A 465 -6.65 70.10 -6.33
CA SER A 465 -5.72 70.46 -7.45
C SER A 465 -4.45 69.57 -7.49
N GLY A 466 -3.75 69.53 -8.64
CA GLY A 466 -2.37 69.00 -8.77
C GLY A 466 -2.23 67.76 -9.67
N SER A 467 -1.18 67.71 -10.51
CA SER A 467 -0.98 66.66 -11.53
C SER A 467 0.46 66.15 -11.65
N THR A 468 0.65 64.82 -11.62
CA THR A 468 1.70 64.00 -12.28
C THR A 468 1.56 62.54 -11.77
N GLY A 469 1.93 61.48 -12.50
CA GLY A 469 2.31 61.34 -13.91
C GLY A 469 2.51 59.86 -14.29
N ALA A 470 2.33 59.52 -15.57
CA ALA A 470 2.63 58.23 -16.24
C ALA A 470 1.96 56.92 -15.72
N ALA A 471 1.35 56.16 -16.64
CA ALA A 471 0.84 54.80 -16.38
C ALA A 471 0.86 53.92 -17.65
N ARG A 472 1.14 52.61 -17.50
CA ARG A 472 0.73 51.44 -18.33
C ARG A 472 1.30 50.17 -17.65
N ARG A 473 0.61 49.04 -17.47
CA ARG A 473 -0.32 48.22 -18.30
C ARG A 473 0.33 47.55 -19.53
N ARG A 474 0.61 46.23 -19.45
CA ARG A 474 -0.20 45.15 -20.07
C ARG A 474 0.41 43.74 -19.86
N CYS A 475 -0.42 42.72 -20.06
CA CYS A 475 -0.11 41.29 -19.96
C CYS A 475 0.76 40.81 -21.13
N TRP A 476 1.39 39.62 -21.00
CA TRP A 476 1.99 38.88 -22.12
C TRP A 476 1.60 37.39 -22.16
N ARG A 477 1.70 36.81 -23.36
CA ARG A 477 1.36 35.41 -23.69
C ARG A 477 2.61 34.52 -23.71
N ALA A 478 2.39 33.20 -23.64
CA ALA A 478 3.42 32.20 -23.95
C ALA A 478 3.81 32.17 -25.45
N PRO A 479 5.06 31.79 -25.79
CA PRO A 479 5.53 31.61 -27.18
C PRO A 479 5.65 30.13 -27.62
N ARG A 480 5.69 29.90 -28.94
CA ARG A 480 5.94 28.58 -29.55
C ARG A 480 6.47 28.71 -31.00
N SER A 481 7.75 28.46 -31.25
CA SER A 481 8.40 28.35 -32.57
C SER A 481 9.87 27.96 -32.43
N ARG A 482 10.65 27.59 -33.46
CA ARG A 482 10.54 26.61 -34.57
C ARG A 482 11.79 26.84 -35.46
N TRP A 483 12.71 25.88 -35.51
CA TRP A 483 13.59 25.49 -36.64
C TRP A 483 14.34 26.53 -37.51
N ARG A 484 15.68 26.52 -37.44
CA ARG A 484 16.66 26.47 -38.56
C ARG A 484 18.10 26.40 -38.00
N THR A 485 19.17 25.95 -38.68
CA THR A 485 19.42 24.79 -39.58
C THR A 485 20.94 24.59 -39.71
N GLY A 486 21.47 23.36 -39.59
CA GLY A 486 22.90 23.05 -39.84
C GLY A 486 23.24 21.57 -39.57
N GLY A 487 24.12 20.96 -40.38
CA GLY A 487 24.63 19.59 -40.23
C GLY A 487 26.08 19.55 -39.68
N PRO A 488 26.86 18.44 -39.82
CA PRO A 488 26.72 17.36 -40.82
C PRO A 488 26.96 15.89 -40.34
N ALA A 489 26.81 14.97 -41.31
CA ALA A 489 27.54 13.69 -41.55
C ALA A 489 27.88 12.67 -40.42
N TRP A 490 27.17 11.54 -40.46
CA TRP A 490 27.63 10.16 -40.75
C TRP A 490 28.83 9.46 -40.02
N CYS A 491 28.65 8.13 -39.90
CA CYS A 491 29.50 7.02 -39.43
C CYS A 491 30.90 6.89 -40.12
N PRO A 492 31.86 6.04 -39.64
CA PRO A 492 31.62 4.73 -39.01
C PRO A 492 32.60 4.23 -37.88
N SER A 493 32.34 3.01 -37.42
CA SER A 493 33.21 2.17 -36.58
C SER A 493 34.48 1.68 -37.29
N PRO A 494 35.52 1.28 -36.53
CA PRO A 494 36.48 0.27 -36.96
C PRO A 494 36.26 -1.08 -36.23
N GLY A 495 36.43 -2.18 -36.97
CA GLY A 495 36.53 -3.53 -36.41
C GLY A 495 37.96 -4.06 -36.40
N GLU A 496 38.14 -5.25 -35.80
CA GLU A 496 39.27 -6.17 -35.91
C GLU A 496 40.72 -5.63 -35.93
N ARG A 497 41.51 -6.07 -34.94
CA ARG A 497 42.85 -6.59 -35.25
C ARG A 497 43.22 -7.74 -34.31
N ARG A 498 44.01 -8.70 -34.80
CA ARG A 498 44.23 -10.03 -34.19
C ARG A 498 45.46 -10.10 -33.28
N SER A 499 45.42 -11.10 -32.41
CA SER A 499 46.55 -11.96 -31.98
C SER A 499 47.83 -11.32 -31.41
N SER A 500 48.09 -11.63 -30.14
CA SER A 500 49.32 -12.33 -29.74
C SER A 500 49.18 -13.01 -28.37
N ARG A 501 49.69 -14.25 -28.24
CA ARG A 501 50.08 -14.87 -26.96
C ARG A 501 51.59 -14.63 -26.78
N PRO A 502 52.11 -14.73 -25.54
CA PRO A 502 52.90 -15.93 -25.26
C PRO A 502 52.59 -16.59 -23.90
N HIS A 503 53.16 -17.77 -23.69
CA HIS A 503 53.08 -18.55 -22.44
C HIS A 503 54.01 -18.03 -21.34
N ARG A 504 53.65 -18.27 -20.07
CA ARG A 504 54.34 -19.16 -19.08
C ARG A 504 53.75 -18.90 -17.68
N ARG A 505 53.08 -19.86 -17.05
CA ARG A 505 53.55 -20.98 -16.19
C ARG A 505 53.22 -20.67 -14.72
N ALA A 506 52.66 -21.64 -14.00
CA ALA A 506 52.55 -21.62 -12.55
C ALA A 506 53.90 -21.97 -11.88
N PRO A 507 53.98 -21.84 -10.55
CA PRO A 507 54.30 -23.03 -9.77
C PRO A 507 53.27 -23.34 -8.67
N SER A 508 53.02 -24.63 -8.46
CA SER A 508 52.42 -25.15 -7.25
C SER A 508 53.47 -25.27 -6.14
N TRP A 509 53.05 -25.11 -4.88
CA TRP A 509 53.76 -25.67 -3.72
C TRP A 509 52.76 -26.37 -2.79
N SER A 510 53.24 -27.40 -2.10
CA SER A 510 52.40 -28.42 -1.46
C SER A 510 52.69 -28.59 0.04
N ARG A 511 51.74 -29.28 0.69
CA ARG A 511 51.65 -29.60 2.12
C ARG A 511 52.99 -29.96 2.80
N SER A 512 53.14 -29.52 4.04
CA SER A 512 53.77 -30.31 5.11
C SER A 512 52.73 -30.69 6.19
N ARG A 513 53.06 -31.65 7.07
CA ARG A 513 52.16 -32.19 8.12
C ARG A 513 52.95 -32.45 9.43
N ARG A 514 52.29 -32.21 10.56
CA ARG A 514 52.28 -32.95 11.87
C ARG A 514 51.12 -32.33 12.68
N ARG A 515 50.15 -33.07 13.27
CA ARG A 515 50.21 -33.93 14.49
C ARG A 515 50.80 -33.15 15.69
N THR A 516 50.16 -33.04 16.85
CA THR A 516 49.30 -33.99 17.62
C THR A 516 48.15 -33.29 18.38
N ALA A 517 46.95 -33.88 18.45
CA ALA A 517 46.33 -34.59 19.61
C ALA A 517 45.67 -33.71 20.71
N SER A 518 44.47 -34.13 21.14
CA SER A 518 43.73 -33.67 22.33
C SER A 518 43.85 -34.74 23.45
N PRO A 519 43.45 -34.48 24.72
CA PRO A 519 42.02 -34.56 25.10
C PRO A 519 41.57 -33.53 26.15
N SER A 520 40.31 -33.70 26.60
CA SER A 520 39.56 -32.89 27.57
C SER A 520 39.95 -33.09 29.05
N CYS A 521 39.73 -32.07 29.90
CA CYS A 521 39.32 -32.24 31.30
C CYS A 521 38.70 -30.99 31.94
N SER A 522 37.78 -31.26 32.88
CA SER A 522 37.14 -30.43 33.93
C SER A 522 36.56 -31.44 34.97
N PRO A 523 36.10 -31.09 36.20
CA PRO A 523 36.01 -29.77 36.85
C PRO A 523 36.51 -29.71 38.33
N THR A 524 36.67 -28.50 38.88
CA THR A 524 36.53 -28.11 40.32
C THR A 524 36.38 -26.57 40.36
N ALA A 525 35.47 -25.88 41.05
CA ALA A 525 34.73 -26.05 42.31
C ALA A 525 35.47 -25.55 43.58
N ALA A 526 35.20 -24.30 44.01
CA ALA A 526 35.11 -23.87 45.43
C ALA A 526 34.78 -22.36 45.60
N CYS A 527 33.80 -22.04 46.46
CA CYS A 527 33.71 -20.90 47.41
C CYS A 527 33.92 -19.41 46.97
N ARG A 528 33.28 -18.39 47.57
CA ARG A 528 32.19 -18.28 48.58
C ARG A 528 31.69 -16.81 48.66
N ALA A 529 30.40 -16.62 49.05
CA ALA A 529 29.83 -15.41 49.68
C ALA A 529 29.84 -14.07 48.88
N ALA A 530 28.92 -13.12 49.04
CA ALA A 530 27.55 -13.04 49.58
C ALA A 530 26.85 -11.80 48.89
N ALA A 531 25.60 -11.35 49.14
CA ALA A 531 24.60 -11.65 50.17
C ALA A 531 23.16 -11.29 49.71
N ARG A 532 22.16 -11.87 50.39
CA ARG A 532 20.81 -11.30 50.71
C ARG A 532 19.95 -10.65 49.60
N SER A 533 18.85 -11.34 49.25
CA SER A 533 17.55 -10.71 48.97
C SER A 533 16.94 -10.09 50.25
N PRO A 534 15.92 -9.19 50.19
CA PRO A 534 14.54 -9.69 50.34
C PRO A 534 13.38 -8.89 49.67
N TRP A 535 12.34 -9.64 49.27
CA TRP A 535 10.89 -9.28 49.17
C TRP A 535 10.45 -8.25 48.10
N ALA A 536 9.27 -8.27 47.46
CA ALA A 536 7.98 -9.00 47.54
C ALA A 536 6.79 -8.27 48.24
N CYS A 537 5.59 -8.37 47.62
CA CYS A 537 4.32 -7.68 47.96
C CYS A 537 4.38 -6.14 47.76
N TRP A 538 3.30 -5.38 47.56
CA TRP A 538 1.90 -5.48 48.02
C TRP A 538 0.83 -5.58 46.90
N ALA A 539 -0.44 -5.74 47.29
CA ALA A 539 -1.62 -5.77 46.45
C ALA A 539 -2.76 -4.89 47.02
N THR A 540 -3.76 -4.60 46.18
CA THR A 540 -5.12 -4.10 46.49
C THR A 540 -5.28 -2.82 47.34
N GLY A 541 -5.88 -1.81 46.71
CA GLY A 541 -6.57 -0.67 47.31
C GLY A 541 -7.62 -0.17 46.33
#